data_AF-A0A846XU90-F1
#
_entry.id   AF-A0A846XU90-F1
#
_cell.length_a   1.000
_cell.length_b   1.000
_cell.length_c   1.000
_cell.angle_alpha   90.00
_cell.angle_beta   90.00
_cell.angle_gamma   90.00
#
_symmetry.space_group_name_H-M   'P 1'
#
loop_
_entity.id
_entity.type
_entity.pdbx_description
1 polymer ?
#
loop_
_entity_poly.entity_id
_entity_poly.type
_entity_poly.pdbx_seq_one_letter_code
_entity_poly.pdbx_strand_id
1 'polypeptide(L)'
;MARSVRPTVGQRLAAAAELLDGTVTDAGGVWSRATVWMLRIALEQSVDRLWSRICPPLARCSMRAQLLALDGCAGPDVAGQVAGLWAVLSRAGHHLDYEPAPSVAELRDWYEQTAALAAELERIEPGQAPAVFARHH
;
A
#
# COMPACT_ATOMS: atom_id res chain seq x y z
N MET A 1 11.88 -26.44 7.67
CA MET A 1 11.92 -24.97 7.55
C MET A 1 10.54 -24.50 7.09
N ALA A 2 9.77 -23.83 7.95
CA ALA A 2 8.48 -23.27 7.56
C ALA A 2 8.73 -22.22 6.47
N ARG A 3 8.18 -22.42 5.27
CA ARG A 3 8.20 -21.41 4.21
C ARG A 3 7.43 -20.21 4.76
N SER A 4 8.13 -19.12 5.07
CA SER A 4 7.51 -17.87 5.50
C SER A 4 6.64 -17.37 4.35
N VAL A 5 5.33 -17.62 4.44
CA VAL A 5 4.35 -17.14 3.48
C VAL A 5 4.20 -15.64 3.74
N ARG A 6 4.60 -14.80 2.78
CA ARG A 6 4.34 -13.36 2.87
C ARG A 6 2.84 -13.14 3.05
N PRO A 7 2.39 -12.39 4.08
CA PRO A 7 0.99 -12.06 4.24
C PRO A 7 0.46 -11.35 2.98
N THR A 8 -0.77 -11.68 2.61
CA THR A 8 -1.52 -11.04 1.53
C THR A 8 -1.97 -9.63 1.93
N VAL A 9 -2.34 -8.81 0.93
CA VAL A 9 -2.95 -7.49 1.16
C VAL A 9 -4.14 -7.58 2.12
N GLY A 10 -5.06 -8.52 1.88
CA GLY A 10 -6.22 -8.74 2.75
C GLY A 10 -5.84 -9.12 4.18
N GLN A 11 -4.82 -9.97 4.38
CA GLN A 11 -4.33 -10.31 5.72
C GLN A 11 -3.70 -9.12 6.44
N ARG A 12 -3.02 -8.21 5.71
CA ARG A 12 -2.49 -6.98 6.30
C ARG A 12 -3.57 -5.99 6.68
N LEU A 13 -4.59 -5.85 5.84
CA LEU A 13 -5.75 -5.01 6.17
C LEU A 13 -6.50 -5.58 7.37
N ALA A 14 -6.74 -6.89 7.44
CA ALA A 14 -7.35 -7.52 8.61
C ALA A 14 -6.54 -7.27 9.89
N ALA A 15 -5.21 -7.42 9.84
CA ALA A 15 -4.36 -7.14 10.99
C ALA A 15 -4.38 -5.65 11.41
N ALA A 16 -4.46 -4.73 10.46
CA ALA A 16 -4.61 -3.29 10.74
C ALA A 16 -5.99 -2.97 11.35
N ALA A 17 -7.05 -3.63 10.88
CA ALA A 17 -8.40 -3.48 11.43
C ALA A 17 -8.47 -3.92 12.90
N GLU A 18 -7.87 -5.07 13.25
CA GLU A 18 -7.76 -5.55 14.63
C GLU A 18 -7.09 -4.50 15.55
N LEU A 19 -5.98 -3.90 15.10
CA LEU A 19 -5.32 -2.83 15.85
C LEU A 19 -6.23 -1.60 16.03
N LEU A 20 -6.99 -1.22 15.00
CA LEU A 20 -7.88 -0.06 15.04
C LEU A 20 -9.11 -0.27 15.93
N ASP A 21 -9.58 -1.51 16.05
CA ASP A 21 -10.70 -1.88 16.90
C ASP A 21 -10.29 -2.04 18.37
N GLY A 22 -9.00 -1.82 18.68
CA GLY A 22 -8.50 -1.78 20.04
C GLY A 22 -8.36 -3.16 20.67
N THR A 23 -8.31 -4.24 19.87
CA THR A 23 -8.09 -5.60 20.39
C THR A 23 -6.66 -5.79 20.94
N VAL A 24 -5.78 -4.80 20.73
CA VAL A 24 -4.41 -4.72 21.28
C VAL A 24 -4.30 -3.50 22.19
N THR A 25 -4.72 -3.64 23.45
CA THR A 25 -4.95 -2.52 24.38
C THR A 25 -3.70 -1.93 25.06
N ASP A 26 -2.51 -2.54 24.96
CA ASP A 26 -1.36 -2.23 25.86
C ASP A 26 -0.09 -1.67 25.17
N ALA A 27 -0.16 -1.27 23.90
CA ALA A 27 1.05 -0.92 23.13
C ALA A 27 1.39 0.58 23.02
N GLY A 28 0.60 1.50 23.63
CA GLY A 28 0.85 2.94 23.52
C GLY A 28 0.99 3.43 22.06
N GLY A 29 1.78 4.47 21.78
CA GLY A 29 2.00 4.95 20.39
C GLY A 29 2.68 3.96 19.42
N VAL A 30 3.01 2.74 19.86
CA VAL A 30 3.63 1.70 19.03
C VAL A 30 2.59 1.03 18.11
N TRP A 31 1.34 0.89 18.54
CA TRP A 31 0.29 0.26 17.70
C TRP A 31 -0.12 1.16 16.52
N SER A 32 -0.14 2.48 16.69
CA SER A 32 -0.39 3.43 15.59
C SER A 32 0.76 3.37 14.58
N ARG A 33 1.98 3.34 15.10
CA ARG A 33 3.24 2.95 14.43
C ARG A 33 3.08 1.76 13.49
N ALA A 34 2.71 0.64 14.11
CA ALA A 34 2.53 -0.65 13.45
C ALA A 34 1.41 -0.59 12.40
N THR A 35 0.31 0.10 12.70
CA THR A 35 -0.81 0.28 11.76
C THR A 35 -0.34 0.98 10.49
N VAL A 36 0.37 2.11 10.61
CA VAL A 36 0.95 2.82 9.45
C VAL A 36 1.84 1.91 8.61
N TRP A 37 2.70 1.13 9.26
CA TRP A 37 3.58 0.19 8.56
C TRP A 37 2.81 -0.90 7.82
N MET A 38 1.76 -1.47 8.43
CA MET A 38 0.90 -2.46 7.78
C MET A 38 0.17 -1.90 6.56
N LEU A 39 -0.39 -0.69 6.68
CA LEU A 39 -1.06 0.00 5.57
C LEU A 39 -0.10 0.27 4.42
N ARG A 40 1.10 0.77 4.72
CA ARG A 40 2.13 1.03 3.70
C ARG A 40 2.47 -0.23 2.93
N ILE A 41 2.72 -1.34 3.63
CA ILE A 41 3.07 -2.59 2.93
C ILE A 41 1.87 -3.14 2.16
N ALA A 42 0.65 -3.01 2.66
CA ALA A 42 -0.55 -3.39 1.91
C ALA A 42 -0.63 -2.62 0.58
N LEU A 43 -0.38 -1.30 0.60
CA LEU A 43 -0.34 -0.46 -0.59
C LEU A 43 0.79 -0.86 -1.56
N GLU A 44 2.02 -1.03 -1.07
CA GLU A 44 3.17 -1.48 -1.87
C GLU A 44 2.89 -2.85 -2.52
N GLN A 45 2.33 -3.79 -1.77
CA GLN A 45 1.95 -5.11 -2.29
C GLN A 45 0.86 -5.06 -3.35
N SER A 46 -0.11 -4.15 -3.24
CA SER A 46 -1.14 -3.96 -4.28
C SER A 46 -0.53 -3.45 -5.59
N VAL A 47 0.42 -2.52 -5.51
CA VAL A 47 1.14 -2.02 -6.69
C VAL A 47 2.04 -3.10 -7.29
N ASP A 48 2.80 -3.84 -6.47
CA ASP A 48 3.61 -4.98 -6.92
C ASP A 48 2.74 -6.04 -7.65
N ARG A 49 1.53 -6.31 -7.15
CA ARG A 49 0.59 -7.26 -7.76
C ARG A 49 0.08 -6.77 -9.11
N LEU A 50 -0.31 -5.50 -9.20
CA LEU A 50 -0.71 -4.88 -10.46
C LEU A 50 0.39 -5.07 -11.51
N TRP A 51 1.63 -4.68 -11.19
CA TRP A 51 2.73 -4.82 -12.12
C TRP A 51 3.09 -6.28 -12.40
N SER A 52 2.93 -7.19 -11.43
CA SER A 52 3.14 -8.62 -11.68
C SER A 52 2.15 -9.18 -12.72
N ARG A 53 0.94 -8.62 -12.83
CA ARG A 53 -0.05 -8.99 -13.86
C ARG A 53 0.21 -8.31 -15.20
N ILE A 54 0.67 -7.05 -15.18
CA ILE A 54 0.74 -6.18 -16.37
C ILE A 54 2.14 -6.15 -16.99
N CYS A 55 3.17 -5.92 -16.18
CA CYS A 55 4.57 -5.80 -16.61
C CYS A 55 5.50 -6.32 -15.50
N PRO A 56 5.75 -7.64 -15.42
CA PRO A 56 6.54 -8.25 -14.35
C PRO A 56 7.93 -7.66 -14.10
N PRO A 57 8.65 -7.10 -15.11
CA PRO A 57 9.87 -6.36 -14.87
C PRO A 57 9.69 -5.14 -13.94
N LEU A 58 8.59 -4.38 -14.07
CA LEU A 58 8.32 -3.22 -13.21
C LEU A 58 8.07 -3.61 -11.75
N ALA A 59 7.46 -4.76 -11.49
CA ALA A 59 7.26 -5.27 -10.13
C ALA A 59 8.60 -5.54 -9.38
N ARG A 60 9.72 -5.60 -10.11
CA ARG A 60 11.07 -5.74 -9.51
C ARG A 60 11.80 -4.42 -9.35
N CYS A 61 11.26 -3.33 -9.91
CA CYS A 61 11.83 -2.00 -9.76
C CYS A 61 11.52 -1.42 -8.37
N SER A 62 12.22 -0.34 -8.01
CA SER A 62 11.93 0.38 -6.77
C SER A 62 10.50 0.89 -6.74
N MET A 63 9.90 0.98 -5.54
CA MET A 63 8.53 1.49 -5.40
C MET A 63 8.35 2.85 -6.06
N ARG A 64 9.35 3.74 -5.99
CA ARG A 64 9.32 5.04 -6.67
C ARG A 64 9.22 4.92 -8.19
N ALA A 65 9.95 3.99 -8.81
CA ALA A 65 9.86 3.75 -10.25
C ALA A 65 8.49 3.17 -10.64
N GLN A 66 7.95 2.27 -9.82
CA GLN A 66 6.60 1.72 -10.00
C GLN A 66 5.52 2.82 -9.93
N LEU A 67 5.62 3.75 -8.98
CA LEU A 67 4.70 4.88 -8.83
C LEU A 67 4.77 5.83 -10.03
N LEU A 68 5.96 6.10 -10.57
CA LEU A 68 6.12 6.96 -11.77
C LEU A 68 5.46 6.34 -13.01
N ALA A 69 5.51 5.02 -13.15
CA ALA A 69 4.88 4.31 -14.26
C ALA A 69 3.35 4.21 -14.12
N LEU A 70 2.81 4.41 -12.91
CA LEU A 70 1.40 4.17 -12.60
C LEU A 70 0.46 5.12 -13.33
N ASP A 71 0.89 6.36 -13.60
CA ASP A 71 0.13 7.37 -14.33
C ASP A 71 -0.34 6.85 -15.70
N GLY A 72 0.59 6.27 -16.46
CA GLY A 72 0.28 5.69 -17.76
C GLY A 72 -0.58 4.42 -17.69
N CYS A 73 -0.68 3.75 -16.54
CA CYS A 73 -1.40 2.48 -16.40
C CYS A 73 -2.79 2.63 -15.76
N ALA A 74 -2.91 3.45 -14.72
CA ALA A 74 -4.12 3.62 -13.90
C ALA A 74 -4.78 5.00 -14.09
N GLY A 75 -4.16 5.87 -14.89
CA GLY A 75 -4.56 7.27 -15.03
C GLY A 75 -4.02 8.16 -13.91
N PRO A 76 -3.99 9.48 -14.13
CA PRO A 76 -3.36 10.45 -13.23
C PRO A 76 -4.01 10.53 -11.86
N ASP A 77 -5.33 10.33 -11.78
CA ASP A 77 -6.08 10.44 -10.52
C ASP A 77 -5.70 9.31 -9.55
N VAL A 78 -5.78 8.06 -9.99
CA VAL A 78 -5.41 6.89 -9.18
C VAL A 78 -3.92 6.92 -8.87
N ALA A 79 -3.08 7.25 -9.86
CA ALA A 79 -1.63 7.33 -9.66
C ALA A 79 -1.25 8.39 -8.62
N GLY A 80 -1.87 9.58 -8.68
CA GLY A 80 -1.68 10.66 -7.72
C GLY A 80 -2.10 10.28 -6.31
N GLN A 81 -3.25 9.63 -6.15
CA GLN A 81 -3.74 9.16 -4.85
C GLN A 81 -2.81 8.11 -4.23
N VAL A 82 -2.37 7.11 -5.00
CA VAL A 82 -1.44 6.08 -4.53
C VAL A 82 -0.09 6.71 -4.14
N ALA A 83 0.46 7.60 -4.96
CA ALA A 83 1.73 8.26 -4.67
C ALA A 83 1.63 9.16 -3.43
N GLY A 84 0.52 9.90 -3.29
CA GLY A 84 0.23 10.75 -2.15
C GLY A 84 0.12 9.95 -0.85
N LEU A 85 -0.70 8.90 -0.84
CA LEU A 85 -0.87 8.04 0.33
C LEU A 85 0.43 7.33 0.70
N TRP A 86 1.17 6.80 -0.28
CA TRP A 86 2.47 6.19 -0.03
C TRP A 86 3.45 7.17 0.64
N ALA A 87 3.48 8.43 0.20
CA ALA A 87 4.34 9.45 0.79
C ALA A 87 3.92 9.82 2.21
N VAL A 88 2.61 9.93 2.47
CA VAL A 88 2.07 10.18 3.82
C VAL A 88 2.44 9.04 4.77
N LEU A 89 2.14 7.79 4.42
CA LEU A 89 2.42 6.62 5.24
C LEU A 89 3.93 6.42 5.45
N SER A 90 4.75 6.70 4.43
CA SER A 90 6.21 6.63 4.55
C SER A 90 6.75 7.64 5.56
N ARG A 91 6.22 8.87 5.59
CA ARG A 91 6.60 9.89 6.57
C ARG A 91 6.10 9.53 7.97
N ALA A 92 4.82 9.17 8.10
CA ALA A 92 4.21 8.83 9.39
C ALA A 92 4.85 7.59 10.05
N GLY A 93 5.44 6.69 9.24
CA GLY A 93 6.19 5.53 9.73
C GLY A 93 7.60 5.84 10.22
N HIS A 94 8.19 7.00 9.87
CA HIS A 94 9.50 7.40 10.37
C HIS A 94 9.37 7.99 11.79
N HIS A 95 10.09 7.42 12.76
CA HIS A 95 10.26 8.01 14.09
C HIS A 95 11.08 9.30 13.99
N LEU A 96 10.41 10.44 13.95
CA LEU A 96 10.97 11.67 14.50
C LEU A 96 10.50 11.71 15.96
N ASP A 97 11.43 11.70 16.91
CA ASP A 97 11.16 11.57 18.37
C ASP A 97 10.25 12.68 18.94
N TYR A 98 9.97 13.71 18.14
CA TYR A 98 9.16 14.88 18.51
C TYR A 98 7.82 14.95 17.77
N GLU A 99 7.56 14.07 16.80
CA GLU A 99 6.30 14.07 16.06
C GLU A 99 5.23 13.29 16.84
N PRO A 100 4.03 13.87 17.07
CA PRO A 100 2.94 13.15 17.69
C PRO A 100 2.59 11.89 16.87
N ALA A 101 2.24 10.82 17.57
CA ALA A 101 1.76 9.63 16.89
C ALA A 101 0.46 9.95 16.14
N PRO A 102 0.21 9.34 14.96
CA PRO A 102 -1.03 9.52 14.23
C PRO A 102 -2.25 9.21 15.11
N SER A 103 -3.28 10.03 14.98
CA SER A 103 -4.56 9.85 15.67
C SER A 103 -5.33 8.65 15.12
N VAL A 104 -6.26 8.09 15.91
CA VAL A 104 -7.15 7.01 15.46
C VAL A 104 -7.94 7.42 14.21
N ALA A 105 -8.39 8.67 14.13
CA ALA A 105 -9.14 9.20 12.99
C ALA A 105 -8.29 9.16 11.71
N GLU A 106 -7.05 9.69 11.76
CA GLU A 106 -6.13 9.64 10.62
C GLU A 106 -5.83 8.20 10.19
N LEU A 107 -5.65 7.29 11.14
CA LEU A 107 -5.39 5.89 10.82
C LEU A 107 -6.60 5.21 10.16
N ARG A 108 -7.83 5.54 10.59
CA ARG A 108 -9.06 5.03 9.95
C ARG A 108 -9.21 5.59 8.53
N ASP A 109 -8.97 6.88 8.34
CA ASP A 109 -8.99 7.50 7.01
C ASP A 109 -7.96 6.87 6.07
N TRP A 110 -6.74 6.64 6.54
CA TRP A 110 -5.70 5.98 5.74
C TRP A 110 -6.00 4.51 5.48
N TYR A 111 -6.63 3.81 6.43
CA TYR A 111 -7.07 2.43 6.24
C TYR A 111 -8.11 2.35 5.12
N GLU A 112 -9.14 3.18 5.15
CA GLU A 112 -10.20 3.22 4.14
C GLU A 112 -9.64 3.57 2.76
N GLN A 113 -8.76 4.57 2.68
CA GLN A 113 -8.08 4.93 1.43
C GLN A 113 -7.20 3.78 0.91
N THR A 114 -6.46 3.10 1.78
CA THR A 114 -5.63 1.95 1.39
C THR A 114 -6.49 0.82 0.84
N ALA A 115 -7.61 0.51 1.50
CA ALA A 115 -8.54 -0.53 1.06
C ALA A 115 -9.20 -0.18 -0.29
N ALA A 116 -9.65 1.07 -0.45
CA ALA A 116 -10.25 1.55 -1.69
C ALA A 116 -9.26 1.50 -2.87
N LEU A 117 -8.04 2.00 -2.69
CA LEU A 117 -7.01 1.96 -3.71
C LEU A 117 -6.55 0.55 -4.03
N ALA A 118 -6.44 -0.33 -3.03
CA ALA A 118 -6.13 -1.74 -3.27
C ALA A 118 -7.20 -2.41 -4.15
N ALA A 119 -8.49 -2.13 -3.91
CA ALA A 119 -9.58 -2.64 -4.73
C ALA A 119 -9.60 -2.02 -6.14
N GLU A 120 -9.26 -0.74 -6.29
CA GLU A 120 -9.13 -0.08 -7.60
C GLU A 120 -7.99 -0.73 -8.42
N LEU A 121 -6.81 -0.87 -7.82
CA LEU A 121 -5.66 -1.48 -8.49
C LEU A 121 -5.90 -2.95 -8.85
N GLU A 122 -6.67 -3.69 -8.04
CA GLU A 122 -7.05 -5.07 -8.35
C GLU A 122 -7.95 -5.17 -9.58
N ARG A 123 -8.82 -4.19 -9.81
CA ARG A 123 -9.74 -4.15 -10.96
C ARG A 123 -9.09 -3.77 -12.29
N ILE A 124 -7.85 -3.28 -12.28
CA ILE A 124 -7.15 -2.92 -13.51
C ILE A 124 -6.69 -4.21 -14.21
N GLU A 125 -7.30 -4.48 -15.36
CA GLU A 125 -7.01 -5.65 -16.17
C GLU A 125 -5.82 -5.42 -17.11
N PRO A 126 -4.99 -6.44 -17.39
CA PRO A 126 -3.86 -6.32 -18.31
C PRO A 126 -4.24 -5.82 -19.71
N GLY A 127 -5.46 -6.10 -20.18
CA GLY A 127 -5.96 -5.64 -21.48
C GLY A 127 -6.29 -4.14 -21.53
N GLN A 128 -6.32 -3.44 -20.39
CA GLN A 128 -6.56 -2.01 -20.30
C GLN A 128 -5.26 -1.19 -20.26
N ALA A 129 -4.13 -1.85 -20.00
CA ALA A 129 -2.83 -1.17 -19.94
C ALA A 129 -2.35 -0.78 -21.35
N PRO A 130 -1.76 0.43 -21.52
CA PRO A 130 -1.23 0.81 -22.82
C PRO A 130 -0.16 -0.16 -23.34
N ALA A 131 -0.06 -0.26 -24.66
CA ALA A 131 0.86 -1.19 -25.35
C ALA A 131 2.34 -1.05 -24.94
N VAL A 132 2.75 0.09 -24.35
CA VAL A 132 4.09 0.31 -23.81
C VAL A 132 4.43 -0.66 -22.68
N PHE A 133 3.44 -1.17 -21.95
CA PHE A 133 3.63 -2.15 -20.88
C PHE A 133 3.44 -3.61 -21.34
N ALA A 134 2.90 -3.82 -22.55
CA ALA A 134 2.52 -5.14 -23.07
C ALA A 134 3.69 -5.95 -23.68
N ARG A 135 4.92 -5.41 -23.70
CA ARG A 135 6.08 -6.11 -24.27
C ARG A 135 7.05 -6.43 -23.16
N HIS A 136 7.20 -7.71 -22.81
CA HIS A 136 8.41 -8.42 -22.39
C HIS A 136 8.01 -9.85 -21.98
N HIS A 137 7.70 -10.69 -22.97
CA HIS A 137 7.71 -12.15 -22.82
C HIS A 137 9.03 -12.69 -23.37
#